data_AF-A0A928FMB8-F1
#
_entry.id   AF-A0A928FMB8-F1
#
_cell.length_a   1.000
_cell.length_b   1.000
_cell.length_c   1.000
_cell.angle_alpha   90.00
_cell.angle_beta   90.00
_cell.angle_gamma   90.00
#
_symmetry.space_group_name_H-M   'P 1'
#
loop_
_entity.id
_entity.type
_entity.pdbx_description
1 polymer ?
#
loop_
_entity_poly.entity_id
_entity_poly.type
_entity_poly.pdbx_seq_one_letter_code
_entity_poly.pdbx_strand_id
1 'polypeptide(L)'
;MIKNYKPATYETIKEYYLVFDDGHHNGFAFPCDKNGTLLPNVPDEAIKNYQNCLKTPEKFIRFNKIIIEEYRYRNNASGTCSCGNKVELRDEYYGSCQCEKCGQWYNMLGQLLLPPSEWEDNLENDY
;
A
#
# COMPACT_ATOMS: atom_id res chain seq x y z
N MET A 1 -13.04 -18.54 -16.61
CA MET A 1 -12.53 -17.16 -16.41
C MET A 1 -13.22 -16.56 -15.20
N ILE A 2 -12.53 -15.70 -14.46
CA ILE A 2 -13.09 -14.94 -13.35
C ILE A 2 -14.24 -14.05 -13.83
N LYS A 3 -15.29 -13.88 -13.04
CA LYS A 3 -16.42 -13.01 -13.37
C LYS A 3 -16.16 -11.59 -12.88
N ASN A 4 -16.86 -10.60 -13.43
CA ASN A 4 -16.79 -9.20 -12.99
C ASN A 4 -15.36 -8.65 -12.90
N TYR A 5 -14.53 -8.99 -13.90
CA TYR A 5 -13.14 -8.56 -13.94
C TYR A 5 -13.04 -7.04 -13.85
N LYS A 6 -12.19 -6.58 -12.92
CA LYS A 6 -11.79 -5.19 -12.75
C LYS A 6 -10.29 -5.11 -12.99
N PRO A 7 -9.83 -4.31 -13.98
CA PRO A 7 -8.41 -4.14 -14.23
C PRO A 7 -7.71 -3.46 -13.04
N ALA A 8 -6.39 -3.64 -12.96
CA ALA A 8 -5.58 -2.93 -12.00
C ALA A 8 -5.66 -1.42 -12.26
N THR A 9 -5.71 -0.64 -11.18
CA THR A 9 -5.72 0.82 -11.25
C THR A 9 -4.58 1.37 -10.40
N TYR A 10 -4.19 2.60 -10.67
CA TYR A 10 -3.26 3.32 -9.83
C TYR A 10 -3.98 4.48 -9.17
N GLU A 11 -3.69 4.67 -7.89
CA GLU A 11 -4.17 5.78 -7.11
C GLU A 11 -2.98 6.58 -6.60
N THR A 12 -3.07 7.90 -6.67
CA THR A 12 -2.08 8.80 -6.09
C THR A 12 -2.61 9.29 -4.76
N ILE A 13 -1.89 8.99 -3.70
CA ILE A 13 -2.24 9.41 -2.34
C ILE A 13 -1.30 10.55 -1.96
N LYS A 14 -1.88 11.59 -1.34
CA LYS A 14 -1.16 12.75 -0.81
C LYS A 14 -1.34 12.80 0.69
N GLU A 15 -0.24 12.74 1.41
CA GLU A 15 -0.21 12.88 2.85
C GLU A 15 0.53 14.16 3.23
N TYR A 16 0.03 14.86 4.23
CA TYR A 16 0.58 16.12 4.70
C TYR A 16 1.12 15.93 6.10
N TYR A 17 2.28 16.53 6.37
CA TYR A 17 2.92 16.45 7.67
C TYR A 17 3.45 17.81 8.11
N LEU A 18 3.28 18.12 9.40
CA LEU A 18 4.05 19.16 10.08
C LEU A 18 5.38 18.57 10.52
N VAL A 19 6.49 19.11 10.01
CA VAL A 19 7.84 18.64 10.35
C VAL A 19 8.59 19.59 11.26
N PHE A 20 9.36 18.97 12.16
CA PHE A 20 10.24 19.55 13.16
C PHE A 20 11.57 18.79 13.11
N ASP A 21 12.51 19.22 12.26
CA ASP A 21 13.77 18.49 12.03
C ASP A 21 14.98 19.39 11.73
N ASP A 22 16.14 18.76 11.62
CA ASP A 22 17.46 19.35 11.36
C ASP A 22 17.75 19.66 9.88
N GLY A 23 16.76 19.56 8.98
CA GLY A 23 16.95 19.72 7.54
C GLY A 23 17.52 18.48 6.83
N HIS A 24 17.91 17.44 7.57
CA HIS A 24 18.34 16.13 7.06
C HIS A 24 17.32 15.04 7.36
N HIS A 25 16.07 15.43 7.66
CA HIS A 25 14.97 14.54 8.01
C HIS A 25 15.15 13.79 9.34
N ASN A 26 16.05 14.24 10.22
CA ASN A 26 16.15 13.72 11.59
C ASN A 26 15.33 14.60 12.53
N GLY A 27 14.18 14.10 12.97
CA GLY A 27 13.30 14.84 13.86
C GLY A 27 11.91 14.22 13.98
N PHE A 28 10.90 15.07 14.10
CA PHE A 28 9.51 14.67 14.25
C PHE A 28 8.67 15.12 13.05
N ALA A 29 7.73 14.27 12.66
CA ALA A 29 6.70 14.58 11.68
C ALA A 29 5.34 14.19 12.26
N PHE A 30 4.34 15.05 12.08
CA PHE A 30 2.99 14.83 12.60
C PHE A 30 1.98 14.94 11.48
N PRO A 31 1.09 13.95 11.29
CA PRO A 31 0.15 13.96 10.18
C PRO A 31 -0.88 15.08 10.37
N CYS A 32 -1.10 15.85 9.32
CA CYS A 32 -2.00 17.00 9.31
C CYS A 32 -2.81 17.06 8.01
N ASP A 33 -3.74 18.00 7.95
CA ASP A 33 -4.38 18.39 6.70
C ASP A 33 -3.50 19.36 5.90
N LYS A 34 -3.95 19.71 4.69
CA LYS A 34 -3.26 20.68 3.81
C LYS A 34 -3.05 22.08 4.42
N ASN A 35 -3.73 22.39 5.51
CA ASN A 35 -3.64 23.68 6.22
C ASN A 35 -2.76 23.58 7.47
N GLY A 36 -2.22 22.39 7.79
CA GLY A 36 -1.41 22.16 8.99
C GLY A 36 -2.22 21.84 10.25
N THR A 37 -3.51 21.49 10.13
CA THR A 37 -4.30 21.03 11.28
C THR A 37 -4.04 19.55 11.50
N LEU A 38 -3.64 19.14 12.71
CA LEU A 38 -3.42 17.71 13.01
C LEU A 38 -4.67 16.88 12.74
N LEU A 39 -4.46 15.66 12.22
CA LEU A 39 -5.56 14.72 11.98
C LEU A 39 -6.22 14.27 13.31
N PRO A 40 -7.53 13.93 13.31
CA PRO A 40 -8.28 13.68 14.54
C PRO A 40 -7.86 12.41 15.31
N ASN A 41 -7.12 11.50 14.68
CA ASN A 41 -6.70 10.21 15.23
C ASN A 41 -5.21 10.17 15.60
N VAL A 42 -4.56 11.32 15.77
CA VAL A 42 -3.18 11.38 16.25
C VAL A 42 -3.12 10.88 17.70
N PRO A 43 -2.26 9.92 18.05
CA PRO A 43 -2.13 9.40 19.41
C PRO A 43 -1.73 10.48 20.43
N ASP A 44 -2.16 10.34 21.68
CA ASP A 44 -1.88 11.31 22.76
C ASP A 44 -0.38 11.55 22.97
N GLU A 45 0.45 10.51 22.84
CA GLU A 45 1.92 10.62 22.92
C GLU A 45 2.48 11.48 21.79
N ALA A 46 1.95 11.34 20.58
CA ALA A 46 2.34 12.17 19.45
C ALA A 46 1.89 13.63 19.67
N ILE A 47 0.71 13.86 20.25
CA ILE A 47 0.26 15.21 20.63
C ILE A 47 1.20 15.84 21.66
N LYS A 48 1.64 15.08 22.67
CA LYS A 48 2.63 15.56 23.67
C LYS A 48 3.95 15.93 23.00
N ASN A 49 4.45 15.08 22.09
CA ASN A 49 5.68 15.37 21.34
C ASN A 49 5.52 16.61 20.46
N TYR A 50 4.38 16.77 19.79
CA TYR A 50 4.07 17.96 19.00
C TYR A 50 4.10 19.24 19.85
N GLN A 51 3.43 19.22 21.01
CA GLN A 51 3.45 20.34 21.95
C GLN A 51 4.86 20.66 22.48
N ASN A 52 5.69 19.63 22.70
CA ASN A 52 7.09 19.82 23.11
C ASN A 52 7.93 20.45 21.99
N CYS A 53 7.71 20.04 20.73
CA CYS A 53 8.39 20.64 19.58
C CYS A 53 8.04 22.13 19.47
N LEU A 54 6.77 22.50 19.61
CA LEU A 54 6.32 23.90 19.58
C LEU A 54 6.96 24.79 20.65
N LYS A 55 7.33 24.21 21.80
CA LYS A 55 7.99 24.92 22.92
C LYS A 55 9.50 25.09 22.75
N THR A 56 10.11 24.40 21.78
CA THR A 56 11.57 24.38 21.57
C THR A 56 11.95 24.67 20.11
N PRO A 57 11.48 25.79 19.51
CA PRO A 57 11.72 26.10 18.10
C PRO A 57 13.20 26.15 17.72
N GLU A 58 14.06 26.55 18.65
CA GLU A 58 15.51 26.68 18.45
C GLU A 58 16.23 25.36 18.15
N LYS A 59 15.59 24.21 18.41
CA LYS A 59 16.15 22.88 18.14
C LYS A 59 15.98 22.42 16.70
N PHE A 60 15.19 23.13 15.90
CA PHE A 60 14.79 22.68 14.58
C PHE A 60 15.16 23.70 13.51
N ILE A 61 15.72 23.20 12.40
CA ILE A 61 15.95 24.00 11.20
C ILE A 61 14.64 24.14 10.43
N ARG A 62 13.91 23.04 10.23
CA ARG A 62 12.53 23.07 9.75
C ARG A 62 11.61 23.03 10.96
N PHE A 63 11.10 24.19 11.36
CA PHE A 63 10.14 24.30 12.46
C PHE A 63 8.72 24.50 11.93
N ASN A 64 7.81 23.59 12.31
CA ASN A 64 6.38 23.65 12.02
C ASN A 64 6.08 23.88 10.52
N LYS A 65 6.84 23.22 9.64
CA LYS A 65 6.68 23.33 8.19
C LYS A 65 5.76 22.24 7.67
N ILE A 66 4.83 22.59 6.80
CA ILE A 66 4.01 21.60 6.09
C ILE A 66 4.83 21.05 4.92
N ILE A 67 4.97 19.73 4.87
CA ILE A 67 5.46 19.00 3.69
C ILE A 67 4.34 18.13 3.12
N ILE A 68 4.51 17.72 1.86
CA ILE A 68 3.60 16.82 1.16
C ILE A 68 4.42 15.62 0.73
N GLU A 69 3.97 14.43 1.11
CA GLU A 69 4.45 13.18 0.54
C GLU A 69 3.42 12.67 -0.46
N GLU A 70 3.87 12.40 -1.68
CA GLU A 70 3.04 11.86 -2.74
C GLU A 70 3.57 10.48 -3.10
N TYR A 71 2.72 9.46 -2.98
CA TYR A 71 3.06 8.12 -3.40
C TYR A 71 1.94 7.53 -4.26
N ARG A 72 2.37 6.69 -5.20
CA ARG A 72 1.49 6.03 -6.15
C ARG A 72 1.30 4.57 -5.72
N TYR A 73 0.08 4.23 -5.36
CA TYR A 73 -0.29 2.87 -4.98
C TYR A 73 -0.96 2.16 -6.16
N ARG A 74 -0.67 0.87 -6.32
CA ARG A 74 -1.33 0.02 -7.32
C ARG A 74 -2.41 -0.80 -6.63
N ASN A 75 -3.66 -0.58 -7.01
CA ASN A 75 -4.75 -1.49 -6.71
C ASN A 75 -4.70 -2.67 -7.68
N ASN A 76 -4.62 -3.90 -7.15
CA ASN A 76 -4.55 -5.11 -7.98
C ASN A 76 -5.81 -5.28 -8.85
N ALA A 77 -5.66 -5.98 -9.97
CA ALA A 77 -6.82 -6.44 -10.71
C ALA A 77 -7.63 -7.40 -9.82
N SER A 78 -8.94 -7.48 -10.00
CA SER A 78 -9.78 -8.36 -9.16
C SER A 78 -11.01 -8.83 -9.89
N GLY A 79 -11.69 -9.83 -9.32
CA GLY A 79 -12.97 -10.30 -9.82
C GLY A 79 -13.68 -11.21 -8.84
N THR A 80 -14.72 -11.89 -9.31
CA THR A 80 -15.52 -12.85 -8.55
C THR A 80 -15.25 -14.27 -9.06
N CYS A 81 -14.78 -15.14 -8.18
CA CYS A 81 -14.62 -16.57 -8.44
C CYS A 81 -15.99 -17.23 -8.70
N SER A 82 -16.02 -18.38 -9.38
CA SER A 82 -17.23 -19.19 -9.57
C SER A 82 -17.91 -19.57 -8.25
N CYS A 83 -17.17 -19.70 -7.15
CA CYS A 83 -17.68 -19.98 -5.80
C CYS A 83 -18.28 -18.75 -5.07
N GLY A 84 -18.30 -17.59 -5.74
CA GLY A 84 -18.80 -16.31 -5.23
C GLY A 84 -17.79 -15.48 -4.45
N ASN A 85 -16.58 -15.97 -4.16
CA ASN A 85 -15.57 -15.20 -3.44
C ASN A 85 -14.96 -14.08 -4.31
N LYS A 86 -14.62 -12.94 -3.70
CA LYS A 86 -13.77 -11.94 -4.35
C LYS A 86 -12.33 -12.48 -4.40
N VAL A 87 -11.69 -12.37 -5.56
CA VAL A 87 -10.27 -12.74 -5.73
C VAL A 87 -9.53 -11.50 -6.22
N GLU A 88 -8.46 -11.14 -5.52
CA GLU A 88 -7.49 -10.16 -5.98
C GLU A 88 -6.43 -10.90 -6.78
N LEU A 89 -6.31 -10.55 -8.07
CA LEU A 89 -5.34 -11.12 -8.98
C LEU A 89 -3.98 -10.48 -8.67
N ARG A 90 -3.26 -11.13 -7.76
CA ARG A 90 -1.91 -10.78 -7.32
C ARG A 90 -0.96 -11.96 -7.62
N ASP A 91 0.33 -11.69 -7.70
CA ASP A 91 1.31 -12.74 -7.91
C ASP A 91 1.59 -13.45 -6.58
N GLU A 92 0.91 -14.57 -6.34
CA GLU A 92 1.14 -15.46 -5.19
C GLU A 92 2.12 -16.57 -5.55
N TYR A 93 2.06 -17.07 -6.79
CA TYR A 93 2.91 -18.13 -7.30
C TYR A 93 3.04 -18.05 -8.83
N TYR A 94 4.22 -17.69 -9.34
CA TYR A 94 4.56 -17.60 -10.77
C TYR A 94 3.50 -16.89 -11.65
N GLY A 95 3.05 -15.71 -11.26
CA GLY A 95 2.05 -14.94 -12.01
C GLY A 95 0.63 -15.48 -11.87
N SER A 96 0.33 -16.12 -10.75
CA SER A 96 -1.00 -16.65 -10.45
C SER A 96 -1.38 -16.48 -8.98
N CYS A 97 -2.66 -16.66 -8.70
CA CYS A 97 -3.24 -16.64 -7.35
C CYS A 97 -4.29 -17.73 -7.19
N GLN A 98 -4.54 -18.10 -5.94
CA GLN A 98 -5.54 -19.07 -5.57
C GLN A 98 -6.76 -18.39 -4.92
N CYS A 99 -7.95 -18.84 -5.28
CA CYS A 99 -9.14 -18.48 -4.53
C CYS A 99 -9.12 -19.12 -3.15
N GLU A 100 -8.96 -18.32 -2.10
CA GLU A 100 -8.89 -18.77 -0.70
C GLU A 100 -10.09 -19.61 -0.25
N LYS A 101 -11.26 -19.45 -0.87
CA LYS A 101 -12.49 -20.17 -0.51
C LYS A 101 -12.60 -21.57 -1.14
N CYS A 102 -12.18 -21.75 -2.40
CA CYS A 102 -12.43 -22.99 -3.13
C CYS A 102 -11.19 -23.59 -3.81
N GLY A 103 -10.03 -22.98 -3.63
CA GLY A 103 -8.76 -23.49 -4.16
C GLY A 103 -8.55 -23.30 -5.66
N GLN A 104 -9.49 -22.68 -6.39
CA GLN A 104 -9.36 -22.46 -7.84
C GLN A 104 -8.23 -21.47 -8.13
N TRP A 105 -7.31 -21.85 -9.03
CA TRP A 105 -6.21 -21.01 -9.47
C TRP A 105 -6.60 -20.12 -10.65
N TYR A 106 -6.04 -18.92 -10.68
CA TYR A 106 -6.19 -17.94 -11.75
C TYR A 106 -4.85 -17.30 -12.09
N ASN A 107 -4.58 -17.04 -13.37
CA ASN A 107 -3.48 -16.16 -13.75
C ASN A 107 -3.84 -14.68 -13.51
N MET A 108 -2.86 -13.78 -13.69
CA MET A 108 -3.05 -12.33 -13.52
C MET A 108 -4.08 -11.68 -14.47
N LEU A 109 -4.52 -12.39 -15.52
CA LEU A 109 -5.58 -11.97 -16.43
C LEU A 109 -6.95 -12.57 -16.06
N GLY A 110 -7.04 -13.33 -14.97
CA GLY A 110 -8.27 -13.94 -14.50
C GLY A 110 -8.69 -15.19 -15.29
N GLN A 111 -7.79 -15.78 -16.08
CA GLN A 111 -8.03 -17.06 -16.72
C GLN A 111 -7.86 -18.19 -15.70
N LEU A 112 -8.64 -19.26 -15.85
CA LEU A 112 -8.56 -20.42 -14.96
C LEU A 112 -7.26 -21.16 -15.21
N LEU A 113 -6.60 -21.61 -14.15
CA LEU A 113 -5.45 -22.49 -14.20
C LEU A 113 -5.75 -23.80 -13.46
N LEU A 114 -5.02 -24.85 -13.84
CA LEU A 114 -4.84 -26.04 -13.02
C LEU A 114 -4.07 -25.66 -11.74
N PRO A 115 -4.15 -26.47 -10.66
CA PRO A 115 -3.29 -26.27 -9.50
C PRO A 115 -1.80 -26.43 -9.86
N PRO A 116 -0.88 -25.75 -9.15
CA PRO A 116 0.56 -25.79 -9.41
C PRO A 116 1.17 -27.18 -9.53
N SER A 117 0.65 -28.17 -8.79
CA SER A 117 1.13 -29.56 -8.84
C SER A 117 0.92 -30.24 -10.19
N GLU A 118 0.09 -29.68 -11.06
CA GLU A 118 -0.22 -30.19 -12.39
C GLU A 118 0.42 -29.33 -13.50
N TRP A 119 1.26 -28.36 -13.14
CA TRP A 119 1.99 -27.59 -14.14
C TRP A 119 3.19 -28.40 -14.61
N GLU A 120 3.39 -28.44 -15.93
CA GLU A 120 4.57 -29.08 -16.50
C GLU A 120 5.80 -28.25 -16.15
N ASP A 121 6.67 -28.80 -15.30
CA ASP A 121 8.01 -28.29 -15.14
C ASP A 121 8.78 -28.62 -16.42
N ASN A 122 8.86 -27.65 -17.35
CA ASN A 122 9.83 -27.72 -18.46
C ASN A 122 11.24 -27.56 -17.89
N LEU A 123 11.72 -28.57 -17.16
CA LEU A 123 13.12 -28.79 -16.87
C LEU A 123 13.78 -29.37 -18.13
N GLU A 124 13.67 -28.68 -19.26
CA GLU A 124 14.61 -28.92 -20.34
C GLU A 124 15.98 -28.45 -19.82
N ASN A 125 16.80 -29.44 -19.47
CA ASN A 125 18.23 -29.27 -19.26
C ASN A 125 18.82 -28.72 -20.57
N ASP A 126 18.82 -27.40 -20.72
CA ASP A 126 19.67 -26.68 -21.68
C ASP A 126 21.13 -26.81 -21.22
N TYR A 127 21.75 -27.97 -21.49
CA TYR A 127 23.20 -28.18 -21.44
C TYR A 127 23.69 -28.90 -22.70
#